data_AF-A0A7Y5PY46-F1
#
_entry.id   AF-A0A7Y5PY46-F1
#
_cell.length_a   1.000
_cell.length_b   1.000
_cell.length_c   1.000
_cell.angle_alpha   90.00
_cell.angle_beta   90.00
_cell.angle_gamma   90.00
#
_symmetry.space_group_name_H-M   'P 1'
#
loop_
_entity.id
_entity.type
_entity.pdbx_description
1 polymer ?
#
loop_
_entity_poly.entity_id
_entity_poly.type
_entity_poly.pdbx_seq_one_letter_code
_entity_poly.pdbx_strand_id
1 'polypeptide(L)'
;GASGVPSASASSGFTLTAGGVDGVRQGLLFYGLNGRAALPWGTGTSFLCVKSPTQRTGVQLSGGTAGNCDGQLSLDFLQFVAANPAALGAPLQAGAVVQAQAWYRDPPASKSTSLSNALEFLVQP
;
A
#
# COMPACT_ATOMS: atom_id res chain seq x y z
N GLY A 1 0.26 5.89 -6.64
CA GLY A 1 -0.28 7.24 -6.42
C GLY A 1 -1.41 7.18 -5.43
N ALA A 2 -1.90 8.34 -5.00
CA ALA A 2 -3.10 8.46 -4.18
C ALA A 2 -4.05 9.50 -4.79
N SER A 3 -5.35 9.38 -4.50
CA SER A 3 -6.38 10.32 -4.94
C SER A 3 -7.40 10.55 -3.82
N GLY A 4 -7.92 11.77 -3.71
CA GLY A 4 -8.82 12.20 -2.64
C GLY A 4 -8.09 12.82 -1.45
N VAL A 5 -8.82 12.98 -0.33
CA VAL A 5 -8.32 13.64 0.88
C VAL A 5 -8.24 12.64 2.04
N PRO A 6 -7.06 12.44 2.66
CA PRO A 6 -6.90 11.55 3.81
C PRO A 6 -7.42 12.21 5.10
N SER A 7 -8.73 12.43 5.23
CA SER A 7 -9.33 13.10 6.39
C SER A 7 -9.64 12.12 7.54
N ALA A 8 -9.32 12.52 8.78
CA ALA A 8 -9.63 11.77 10.00
C ALA A 8 -11.13 11.67 10.28
N SER A 9 -11.92 12.62 9.77
CA SER A 9 -13.38 12.65 9.93
C SER A 9 -14.13 11.91 8.81
N ALA A 10 -13.45 11.52 7.73
CA ALA A 10 -14.04 10.76 6.63
C ALA A 10 -13.86 9.25 6.80
N SER A 11 -14.89 8.48 6.42
CA SER A 11 -14.86 7.00 6.44
C SER A 11 -14.53 6.36 5.09
N SER A 12 -14.34 7.16 4.04
CA SER A 12 -14.01 6.73 2.67
C SER A 12 -13.55 7.92 1.85
N GLY A 13 -13.11 7.69 0.60
CA GLY A 13 -12.79 8.75 -0.36
C GLY A 13 -11.31 9.09 -0.45
N PHE A 14 -10.42 8.27 0.13
CA PHE A 14 -8.97 8.38 -0.09
C PHE A 14 -8.43 7.06 -0.65
N THR A 15 -8.18 7.04 -1.95
CA THR A 15 -7.78 5.82 -2.66
C THR A 15 -6.28 5.79 -2.91
N LEU A 16 -5.65 4.68 -2.55
CA LEU A 16 -4.27 4.35 -2.86
C LEU A 16 -4.23 3.41 -4.07
N THR A 17 -3.32 3.67 -5.00
CA THR A 17 -3.18 2.91 -6.25
C THR A 17 -1.74 2.55 -6.53
N ALA A 18 -1.48 1.30 -6.85
CA ALA A 18 -0.23 0.82 -7.43
C ALA A 18 -0.51 0.18 -8.79
N GLY A 19 -0.19 0.90 -9.87
CA GLY A 19 -0.28 0.42 -11.25
C GLY A 19 1.09 -0.01 -11.80
N GLY A 20 1.09 -0.58 -13.01
CA GLY A 20 2.32 -1.06 -13.64
C GLY A 20 2.84 -2.35 -13.04
N VAL A 21 1.98 -3.10 -12.35
CA VAL A 21 2.32 -4.42 -11.79
C VAL A 21 1.97 -5.51 -12.80
N ASP A 22 2.57 -6.69 -12.65
CA ASP A 22 2.24 -7.85 -13.48
C ASP A 22 0.75 -8.22 -13.33
N GLY A 23 0.09 -8.46 -14.45
CA GLY A 23 -1.32 -8.82 -14.51
C GLY A 23 -1.59 -10.22 -13.97
N VAL A 24 -2.81 -10.44 -13.47
CA VAL A 24 -3.30 -11.70 -12.92
C VAL A 24 -2.38 -12.20 -11.80
N ARG A 25 -2.02 -11.27 -10.90
CA ARG A 25 -1.17 -11.53 -9.73
C ARG A 25 -1.88 -11.15 -8.45
N GLN A 26 -1.58 -11.91 -7.40
CA GLN A 26 -1.96 -11.53 -6.05
C GLN A 26 -1.04 -10.43 -5.53
N GLY A 27 -1.63 -9.48 -4.83
CA GLY A 27 -0.92 -8.45 -4.11
C GLY A 27 -1.76 -7.90 -2.95
N LEU A 28 -1.21 -6.94 -2.24
CA LEU A 28 -1.89 -6.21 -1.18
C LEU A 28 -1.22 -4.86 -0.98
N LEU A 29 -1.93 -3.95 -0.34
CA LEU A 29 -1.32 -2.75 0.20
C LEU A 29 -1.02 -2.98 1.69
N PHE A 30 0.01 -2.31 2.17
CA PHE A 30 0.33 -2.28 3.59
C PHE A 30 0.84 -0.90 3.96
N TYR A 31 0.73 -0.57 5.24
CA TYR A 31 1.13 0.75 5.74
C TYR A 31 1.73 0.69 7.14
N GLY A 32 2.36 1.78 7.55
CA GLY A 32 2.94 1.96 8.88
C GLY A 32 2.92 3.43 9.28
N LEU A 33 3.09 3.69 10.57
CA LEU A 33 3.01 5.04 11.18
C LEU A 33 4.34 5.52 11.76
N ASN A 34 5.39 4.70 11.71
CA ASN A 34 6.68 4.98 12.35
C ASN A 34 7.71 5.63 11.41
N GLY A 35 7.26 6.13 10.27
CA GLY A 35 8.10 6.78 9.27
C GLY A 35 8.71 5.84 8.24
N ARG A 36 9.66 6.41 7.48
CA ARG A 36 10.26 5.77 6.31
C ARG A 36 11.36 4.78 6.71
N ALA A 37 11.53 3.77 5.87
CA ALA A 37 12.67 2.87 5.86
C ALA A 37 13.27 2.81 4.45
N ALA A 38 14.39 2.11 4.30
CA ALA A 38 14.99 1.82 3.00
C ALA A 38 15.74 0.48 3.07
N LEU A 39 15.00 -0.60 3.34
CA LEU A 39 15.60 -1.93 3.47
C LEU A 39 15.53 -2.66 2.13
N PRO A 40 16.64 -3.22 1.60
CA PRO A 40 16.60 -3.95 0.34
C PRO A 40 15.59 -5.11 0.37
N TRP A 41 14.82 -5.25 -0.71
CA TRP A 41 13.88 -6.35 -0.90
C TRP A 41 14.41 -7.34 -1.95
N GLY A 42 15.24 -8.26 -1.48
CA GLY A 42 15.96 -9.18 -2.36
C GLY A 42 17.25 -8.57 -2.88
N THR A 43 17.70 -9.02 -4.03
CA THR A 43 18.97 -8.58 -4.66
C THR A 43 18.77 -7.58 -5.80
N GLY A 44 17.54 -7.10 -6.00
CA GLY A 44 17.19 -6.14 -7.06
C GLY A 44 17.12 -4.70 -6.57
N THR A 45 16.39 -3.86 -7.30
CA THR A 45 16.17 -2.43 -7.01
C THR A 45 14.94 -2.14 -6.15
N SER A 46 14.29 -3.18 -5.61
CA SER A 46 13.10 -3.03 -4.78
C SER A 46 13.49 -2.82 -3.32
N PHE A 47 12.77 -1.93 -2.62
CA PHE A 47 13.03 -1.57 -1.23
C PHE A 47 11.75 -1.61 -0.39
N LEU A 48 11.86 -2.13 0.83
CA LEU A 48 10.86 -1.96 1.87
C LEU A 48 11.04 -0.58 2.51
N CYS A 49 10.06 0.28 2.25
CA CYS A 49 10.11 1.69 2.58
C CYS A 49 9.23 2.08 3.78
N VAL A 50 8.47 1.12 4.32
CA VAL A 50 7.59 1.30 5.48
C VAL A 50 8.27 0.72 6.72
N LYS A 51 8.47 1.54 7.76
CA LYS A 51 9.08 1.07 9.02
C LYS A 51 8.06 0.30 9.88
N SER A 52 8.48 -0.83 10.43
CA SER A 52 7.67 -1.68 11.32
C SER A 52 7.21 -0.98 12.62
N PRO A 53 6.13 -1.47 13.26
CA PRO A 53 5.13 -2.43 12.76
C PRO A 53 4.37 -1.94 11.52
N THR A 54 3.97 -2.90 10.68
CA THR A 54 3.17 -2.66 9.47
C THR A 54 1.80 -3.32 9.59
N GLN A 55 0.76 -2.64 9.10
CA GLN A 55 -0.57 -3.19 8.90
C GLN A 55 -0.75 -3.64 7.46
N ARG A 56 -1.14 -4.90 7.26
CA ARG A 56 -1.50 -5.45 5.96
C ARG A 56 -2.99 -5.27 5.70
N THR A 57 -3.36 -5.03 4.44
CA THR A 57 -4.74 -5.03 4.00
C THR A 57 -5.13 -6.40 3.47
N GLY A 58 -6.38 -6.55 3.03
CA GLY A 58 -6.83 -7.73 2.29
C GLY A 58 -6.02 -7.95 1.02
N VAL A 59 -5.91 -9.22 0.62
CA VAL A 59 -5.31 -9.61 -0.67
C VAL A 59 -6.22 -9.20 -1.81
N GLN A 60 -5.61 -8.72 -2.89
CA GLN A 60 -6.26 -8.27 -4.12
C GLN A 60 -5.65 -9.00 -5.32
N LEU A 61 -6.42 -9.11 -6.40
CA LEU A 61 -5.91 -9.51 -7.71
C LEU A 61 -5.66 -8.26 -8.54
N SER A 62 -4.52 -8.20 -9.23
CA SER A 62 -4.10 -7.04 -10.02
C SER A 62 -4.90 -6.80 -11.30
N GLY A 63 -5.78 -7.73 -11.70
CA GLY A 63 -6.45 -7.65 -13.02
C GLY A 63 -5.43 -7.70 -14.17
N GLY A 64 -5.76 -7.13 -15.33
CA GLY A 64 -4.84 -7.07 -16.47
C GLY A 64 -4.53 -8.43 -17.11
N THR A 65 -3.39 -8.50 -17.80
CA THR A 65 -2.95 -9.65 -18.60
C THR A 65 -1.70 -10.27 -17.99
N ALA A 66 -1.68 -11.60 -17.81
CA ALA A 66 -0.52 -12.28 -17.22
C ALA A 66 0.75 -12.08 -18.07
N GLY A 67 1.83 -11.64 -17.43
CA GLY A 67 3.11 -11.34 -18.08
C GLY A 67 3.23 -9.90 -18.59
N ASN A 68 2.16 -9.10 -18.51
CA ASN A 68 2.18 -7.69 -18.88
C ASN A 68 2.15 -6.81 -17.64
N CYS A 69 2.81 -5.65 -17.70
CA CYS A 69 2.79 -4.63 -16.64
C CYS A 69 1.54 -3.72 -16.76
N ASP A 70 0.37 -4.29 -17.04
CA ASP A 70 -0.91 -3.59 -17.20
C ASP A 70 -1.86 -3.79 -15.99
N GLY A 71 -1.40 -4.48 -14.94
CA GLY A 71 -2.14 -4.70 -13.70
C GLY A 71 -2.11 -3.50 -12.74
N GLN A 72 -3.07 -3.50 -11.82
CA GLN A 72 -3.24 -2.47 -10.80
C GLN A 72 -3.82 -3.03 -9.49
N LEU A 73 -3.30 -2.55 -8.35
CA LEU A 73 -3.88 -2.72 -7.02
C LEU A 73 -4.48 -1.39 -6.56
N SER A 74 -5.67 -1.42 -5.94
CA SER A 74 -6.40 -0.22 -5.52
C SER A 74 -7.11 -0.43 -4.19
N LEU A 75 -7.03 0.54 -3.29
CA LEU A 75 -7.64 0.45 -1.97
C LEU A 75 -8.16 1.82 -1.53
N ASP A 76 -9.42 1.91 -1.14
CA ASP A 76 -9.88 3.01 -0.30
C ASP A 76 -9.35 2.81 1.13
N PHE A 77 -8.34 3.62 1.48
CA PHE A 77 -7.62 3.51 2.74
C PHE A 77 -8.48 3.90 3.93
N LEU A 78 -9.30 4.95 3.79
CA LEU A 78 -10.19 5.37 4.87
C LEU A 78 -11.31 4.35 5.10
N GLN A 79 -11.86 3.79 4.02
CA GLN A 79 -12.83 2.69 4.12
C GLN A 79 -12.21 1.46 4.79
N PHE A 80 -10.97 1.12 4.44
CA PHE A 80 -10.25 0.03 5.09
C PHE A 80 -10.12 0.26 6.60
N VAL A 81 -9.63 1.43 7.02
CA VAL A 81 -9.43 1.71 8.45
C VAL A 81 -10.77 1.77 9.21
N ALA A 82 -11.81 2.39 8.63
CA ALA A 82 -13.14 2.44 9.22
C ALA A 82 -13.76 1.05 9.40
N ALA A 83 -13.55 0.14 8.43
CA ALA A 83 -14.04 -1.23 8.49
C ALA A 83 -13.19 -2.16 9.38
N ASN A 84 -12.01 -1.74 9.82
CA ASN A 84 -11.08 -2.55 10.61
C ASN A 84 -10.65 -1.80 11.89
N PRO A 85 -11.47 -1.79 12.96
CA PRO A 85 -11.19 -1.03 14.19
C PRO A 85 -9.91 -1.44 14.94
N ALA A 86 -9.38 -2.65 14.68
CA ALA A 86 -8.12 -3.13 15.24
C ALA A 86 -6.90 -2.83 14.36
N ALA A 87 -7.09 -2.16 13.21
CA ALA A 87 -6.00 -1.80 12.33
C ALA A 87 -5.07 -0.78 13.00
N LEU A 88 -3.79 -0.81 12.62
CA LEU A 88 -2.79 0.12 13.15
C LEU A 88 -3.24 1.58 13.01
N GLY A 89 -3.35 2.28 14.14
CA GLY A 89 -3.74 3.68 14.21
C GLY A 89 -5.23 3.94 13.97
N ALA A 90 -6.11 2.94 14.07
CA ALA A 90 -7.56 3.17 14.07
C ALA A 90 -8.04 3.61 15.47
N PRO A 91 -8.86 4.68 15.59
CA PRO A 91 -9.19 5.66 14.55
C PRO A 91 -8.00 6.56 14.22
N LEU A 92 -7.87 6.92 12.93
CA LEU A 92 -6.79 7.80 12.48
C LEU A 92 -6.91 9.17 13.15
N GLN A 93 -5.77 9.68 13.61
CA GLN A 93 -5.68 11.01 14.19
C GLN A 93 -5.23 12.01 13.14
N ALA A 94 -5.84 13.20 13.13
CA ALA A 94 -5.34 14.32 12.34
C ALA A 94 -3.87 14.60 12.72
N GLY A 95 -3.02 14.82 11.71
CA GLY A 95 -1.59 14.99 11.88
C GLY A 95 -0.77 13.68 11.88
N ALA A 96 -1.40 12.51 11.84
CA ALA A 96 -0.69 11.25 11.68
C ALA A 96 -0.01 11.19 10.29
N VAL A 97 1.27 10.82 10.25
CA VAL A 97 1.99 10.56 9.01
C VAL A 97 1.93 9.08 8.70
N VAL A 98 1.40 8.74 7.53
CA VAL A 98 1.26 7.35 7.07
C VAL A 98 2.24 7.09 5.94
N GLN A 99 2.96 5.97 6.02
CA GLN A 99 3.70 5.40 4.89
C GLN A 99 2.95 4.20 4.36
N ALA A 100 2.61 4.20 3.08
CA ALA A 100 1.94 3.08 2.42
C ALA A 100 2.75 2.56 1.24
N GLN A 101 2.70 1.26 1.02
CA GLN A 101 3.40 0.58 -0.07
C GLN A 101 2.60 -0.63 -0.52
N ALA A 102 2.71 -1.00 -1.80
CA ALA A 102 2.12 -2.24 -2.30
C ALA A 102 3.17 -3.35 -2.31
N TRP A 103 2.74 -4.55 -1.92
CA TRP A 103 3.46 -5.80 -2.16
C TRP A 103 2.70 -6.59 -3.22
N TYR A 104 3.41 -7.15 -4.19
CA TYR A 104 2.81 -7.93 -5.26
C TYR A 104 3.72 -9.06 -5.73
N ARG A 105 3.11 -10.09 -6.31
CA ARG A 105 3.85 -11.16 -7.00
C ARG A 105 4.49 -10.61 -8.27
N ASP A 106 5.76 -10.93 -8.43
CA ASP A 106 6.59 -10.53 -9.55
C ASP A 106 7.55 -11.69 -9.85
N PRO A 107 7.12 -12.69 -10.64
CA PRO A 107 7.89 -13.91 -10.89
C PRO A 107 9.35 -13.70 -11.32
N PRO A 108 9.71 -12.73 -12.19
CA PRO A 108 11.10 -12.49 -12.54
C PRO A 108 11.93 -11.81 -11.45
N ALA A 109 11.32 -11.25 -10.39
CA ALA A 109 12.07 -10.64 -9.29
C ALA A 109 12.77 -11.70 -8.43
N SER A 110 13.92 -11.35 -7.85
CA SER A 110 14.74 -12.26 -7.01
C SER A 110 13.99 -12.95 -5.86
N LYS A 111 12.96 -12.31 -5.29
CA LYS A 111 12.10 -12.88 -4.24
C LYS A 111 10.74 -13.35 -4.77
N SER A 112 10.58 -13.51 -6.09
CA SER A 112 9.29 -13.72 -6.79
C SER A 112 8.21 -12.68 -6.45
N THR A 113 8.64 -11.56 -5.86
CA THR A 113 7.81 -10.50 -5.31
C THR A 113 8.57 -9.19 -5.38
N SER A 114 7.83 -8.10 -5.52
CA SER A 114 8.38 -6.77 -5.51
C SER A 114 7.49 -5.84 -4.69
N LEU A 115 8.03 -4.67 -4.40
CA LEU A 115 7.40 -3.59 -3.67
C LEU A 115 7.31 -2.36 -4.56
N SER A 116 6.17 -1.66 -4.53
CA SER A 116 6.03 -0.38 -5.23
C SER A 116 6.94 0.68 -4.61
N ASN A 117 7.06 1.86 -5.23
CA ASN A 117 7.50 3.03 -4.48
C ASN A 117 6.51 3.31 -3.33
N ALA A 118 7.02 3.82 -2.20
CA ALA A 118 6.17 4.19 -1.08
C ALA A 118 5.51 5.55 -1.31
N LEU A 119 4.35 5.73 -0.67
CA LEU A 119 3.63 6.99 -0.55
C LEU A 119 3.65 7.42 0.91
N GLU A 120 4.01 8.68 1.14
CA GLU A 120 3.81 9.35 2.42
C GLU A 120 2.63 10.30 2.29
N PHE A 121 1.74 10.31 3.27
CA PHE A 121 0.70 11.32 3.38
C PHE A 121 0.41 11.67 4.83
N LEU A 122 -0.03 12.92 5.05
CA LEU A 122 -0.47 13.43 6.34
C LEU A 122 -1.98 13.30 6.43
N VAL A 123 -2.49 12.69 7.51
CA VAL A 123 -3.92 12.67 7.79
C VAL A 123 -4.38 14.08 8.13
N GLN A 124 -5.34 14.59 7.36
CA GLN A 124 -5.96 15.89 7.56
C GLN A 124 -7.11 15.80 8.58
N PRO A 125 -7.57 16.93 9.14
CA PRO A 125 -8.78 16.95 9.97
C PRO A 125 -10.00 16.35 9.27
#